data_AF-U1GK68-F1
#
_entry.id   AF-U1GK68-F1
#
_cell.length_a   1.000
_cell.length_b   1.000
_cell.length_c   1.000
_cell.angle_alpha   90.00
_cell.angle_beta   90.00
_cell.angle_gamma   90.00
#
_symmetry.space_group_name_H-M   'P 1'
#
loop_
_entity.id
_entity.type
_entity.pdbx_description
1 polymer ?
#
loop_
_entity_poly.entity_id
_entity_poly.type
_entity_poly.pdbx_seq_one_letter_code
_entity_poly.pdbx_strand_id
1 'polypeptide(L)'
;MALNGISLESNESGYLVRIAPNEVAWSDPEAVSTIYRTKTIFTKTDYYDAWASPNKRDVGHFPARHEKEHSERRRIVNNIYSVSSILESEEATDSCTQLFYATIRDFTKQSPVVDLCLRINMYAFDVLGELFYGKMFGFMSECTDIDCTLYLQSLFSPSVRGTLGAVKHIENASEAAVKRRKQEIEEHKDDKSDMLRKMLEINAD
;
A
#
# COMPACT_ATOMS: atom_id res chain seq x y z
N MET A 1 40.91 0.07 -11.16
CA MET A 1 40.58 -0.40 -12.51
C MET A 1 39.27 0.26 -12.90
N ALA A 2 39.33 1.35 -13.65
CA ALA A 2 38.15 2.15 -14.00
C ALA A 2 37.30 1.39 -15.03
N LEU A 3 36.12 0.94 -14.61
CA LEU A 3 35.07 0.55 -15.53
C LEU A 3 34.52 1.84 -16.15
N ASN A 4 34.70 1.98 -17.46
CA ASN A 4 34.31 3.14 -18.26
C ASN A 4 32.93 3.67 -17.87
N GLY A 5 32.88 4.84 -17.23
CA GLY A 5 31.66 5.63 -17.03
C GLY A 5 31.10 5.69 -15.61
N ILE A 6 31.64 4.95 -14.63
CA ILE A 6 31.24 5.06 -13.22
C ILE A 6 32.30 5.91 -12.49
N SER A 7 32.01 7.21 -12.32
CA SER A 7 32.79 8.04 -11.39
C SER A 7 32.39 7.62 -9.98
N LEU A 8 33.33 7.04 -9.23
CA LEU A 8 33.18 6.77 -7.81
C LEU A 8 33.88 7.90 -7.07
N GLU A 9 33.10 8.86 -6.58
CA GLU A 9 33.60 9.87 -5.66
C GLU A 9 33.33 9.37 -4.24
N SER A 10 34.41 9.01 -3.53
CA SER A 10 34.37 8.69 -2.11
C SER A 10 34.70 9.94 -1.30
N ASN A 11 33.83 10.32 -0.39
CA ASN A 11 34.16 11.27 0.67
C ASN A 11 34.11 10.54 2.03
N GLU A 12 34.66 11.12 3.09
CA GLU A 12 34.70 10.47 4.42
C GLU A 12 33.29 10.05 4.95
N SER A 13 32.22 10.64 4.40
CA SER A 13 30.82 10.42 4.81
C SER A 13 30.02 9.42 3.94
N GLY A 14 30.52 8.95 2.78
CA GLY A 14 29.78 8.00 1.92
C GLY A 14 30.22 7.96 0.44
N TYR A 15 29.52 7.16 -0.37
CA TYR A 15 29.77 6.97 -1.80
C TYR A 15 28.69 7.64 -2.65
N LEU A 16 29.11 8.34 -3.70
CA LEU A 16 28.24 8.81 -4.78
C LEU A 16 28.56 8.03 -6.07
N VAL A 17 27.55 7.36 -6.61
CA VAL A 17 27.68 6.48 -7.79
C VAL A 17 26.66 6.88 -8.84
N ARG A 18 27.11 7.23 -10.05
CA ARG A 18 26.20 7.44 -11.19
C ARG A 18 25.74 6.10 -11.76
N ILE A 19 24.43 5.84 -11.74
CA ILE A 19 23.82 4.58 -12.23
C ILE A 19 23.15 4.73 -13.61
N ALA A 20 22.79 5.96 -14.01
CA ALA A 20 22.27 6.30 -15.33
C ALA A 20 22.68 7.74 -15.71
N PRO A 21 22.46 8.20 -16.96
CA PRO A 21 22.84 9.56 -17.38
C PRO A 21 22.34 10.68 -16.46
N ASN A 22 21.14 10.51 -15.90
CA ASN A 22 20.48 11.48 -15.02
C ASN A 22 20.17 10.90 -13.63
N GLU A 23 20.80 9.79 -13.24
CA GLU A 23 20.52 9.10 -11.97
C GLU A 23 21.80 8.80 -11.20
N VAL A 24 21.76 9.12 -9.90
CA VAL A 24 22.86 8.89 -8.96
C VAL A 24 22.33 8.17 -7.72
N ALA A 25 23.10 7.23 -7.21
CA ALA A 25 22.92 6.59 -5.92
C ALA A 25 23.90 7.22 -4.93
N TRP A 26 23.39 7.71 -3.81
CA TRP A 26 24.19 8.38 -2.79
C TRP A 26 23.99 7.71 -1.44
N SER A 27 25.08 7.32 -0.78
CA SER A 27 25.06 6.61 0.50
C SER A 27 25.51 7.46 1.70
N ASP A 28 25.51 8.78 1.58
CA ASP A 28 25.89 9.70 2.66
C ASP A 28 24.69 9.96 3.59
N PRO A 29 24.79 9.72 4.90
CA PRO A 29 23.72 10.02 5.85
C PRO A 29 23.28 11.49 5.85
N GLU A 30 24.19 12.43 5.59
CA GLU A 30 23.88 13.87 5.57
C GLU A 30 22.98 14.23 4.36
N ALA A 31 23.07 13.46 3.28
CA ALA A 31 22.24 13.60 2.09
C ALA A 31 20.75 13.47 2.38
N VAL A 32 20.36 12.64 3.36
CA VAL A 32 18.95 12.39 3.71
C VAL A 32 18.25 13.69 4.04
N SER A 33 18.91 14.55 4.83
CA SER A 33 18.38 15.86 5.22
C SER A 33 18.23 16.83 4.05
N THR A 34 19.10 16.70 3.03
CA THR A 34 19.10 17.52 1.82
C THR A 34 18.01 17.07 0.85
N ILE A 35 17.88 15.76 0.63
CA ILE A 35 16.97 15.16 -0.35
C ILE A 35 15.51 15.17 0.17
N TYR A 36 15.29 14.80 1.43
CA TYR A 36 13.95 14.57 1.99
C TYR A 36 13.41 15.72 2.84
N ARG A 37 13.97 16.92 2.73
CA ARG A 37 13.55 18.10 3.51
C ARG A 37 12.10 18.50 3.22
N THR A 38 11.30 18.90 4.20
CA THR A 38 9.87 19.27 3.98
C THR A 38 9.62 20.35 2.92
N LYS A 39 10.59 21.22 2.66
CA LYS A 39 10.57 22.18 1.54
C LYS A 39 11.56 21.75 0.46
N THR A 40 11.40 20.54 -0.10
CA THR A 40 12.31 20.04 -1.15
C THR A 40 12.18 20.92 -2.39
N ILE A 41 13.28 21.00 -3.15
CA ILE A 41 13.28 21.47 -4.55
C ILE A 41 13.11 20.25 -5.49
N PHE A 42 13.29 19.04 -4.97
CA PHE A 42 13.24 17.80 -5.71
C PHE A 42 11.81 17.28 -5.84
N THR A 43 11.34 17.18 -7.08
CA THR A 43 10.06 16.56 -7.43
C THR A 43 10.27 15.11 -7.84
N LYS A 44 9.21 14.31 -7.74
CA LYS A 44 9.21 12.93 -8.24
C LYS A 44 9.48 12.90 -9.76
N THR A 45 10.36 12.00 -10.17
CA THR A 45 10.72 11.78 -11.57
C THR A 45 9.63 11.02 -12.34
N ASP A 46 9.82 10.89 -13.64
CA ASP A 46 9.01 10.06 -14.55
C ASP A 46 8.98 8.57 -14.19
N TYR A 47 9.88 8.10 -13.33
CA TYR A 47 9.80 6.78 -12.68
C TYR A 47 8.41 6.48 -12.09
N TYR A 48 7.76 7.49 -11.53
CA TYR A 48 6.45 7.34 -10.89
C TYR A 48 5.29 7.17 -11.89
N ASP A 49 5.50 7.49 -13.17
CA ASP A 49 4.47 7.35 -14.20
C ASP A 49 4.13 5.86 -14.43
N ALA A 50 5.06 4.94 -14.17
CA ALA A 50 4.82 3.49 -14.22
C ALA A 50 3.85 2.99 -13.12
N TRP A 51 3.61 3.82 -12.10
CA TRP A 51 2.71 3.53 -10.97
C TRP A 51 1.38 4.30 -11.09
N ALA A 52 1.23 5.15 -12.11
CA ALA A 52 -0.02 5.83 -12.38
C ALA A 52 -1.07 4.83 -12.89
N SER A 53 -2.34 5.07 -12.54
CA SER A 53 -3.44 4.31 -13.10
C SER A 53 -3.43 4.46 -14.64
N PRO A 54 -3.72 3.39 -15.40
CA PRO A 54 -3.97 3.51 -16.84
C PRO A 54 -5.05 4.54 -17.15
N ASN A 55 -5.99 4.74 -16.22
CA ASN A 55 -6.99 5.80 -16.29
C ASN A 55 -6.39 7.11 -15.75
N LYS A 56 -5.92 7.97 -16.66
CA LYS A 56 -5.31 9.28 -16.35
C LYS A 56 -6.24 10.28 -15.62
N ARG A 57 -7.51 9.93 -15.40
CA ARG A 57 -8.47 10.79 -14.69
C ARG A 57 -8.22 10.85 -13.18
N ASP A 58 -7.59 9.82 -12.60
CA ASP A 58 -7.28 9.75 -11.17
C ASP A 58 -5.83 9.34 -10.93
N VAL A 59 -4.94 10.33 -10.89
CA VAL A 59 -3.57 10.11 -10.42
C VAL A 59 -3.64 9.93 -8.90
N GLY A 60 -3.44 8.70 -8.40
CA GLY A 60 -3.41 8.44 -6.96
C GLY A 60 -2.38 9.33 -6.24
N HIS A 61 -2.49 9.46 -4.91
CA HIS A 61 -1.54 10.29 -4.16
C HIS A 61 -0.09 9.81 -4.33
N PHE A 62 0.17 8.50 -4.51
CA PHE A 62 1.52 7.98 -4.64
C PHE A 62 2.23 8.41 -5.94
N PRO A 63 1.65 8.23 -7.14
CA PRO A 63 2.27 8.66 -8.39
C PRO A 63 2.22 10.17 -8.64
N ALA A 64 1.44 10.96 -7.87
CA ALA A 64 1.35 12.41 -8.08
C ALA A 64 2.73 13.10 -7.94
N ARG A 65 3.20 13.68 -9.05
CA ARG A 65 4.51 14.36 -9.18
C ARG A 65 4.46 15.85 -8.82
N HIS A 66 3.30 16.48 -9.00
CA HIS A 66 3.08 17.88 -8.63
C HIS A 66 2.82 18.01 -7.13
N GLU A 67 3.64 18.78 -6.41
CA GLU A 67 3.56 18.86 -4.95
C GLU A 67 2.22 19.41 -4.45
N LYS A 68 1.61 20.35 -5.19
CA LYS A 68 0.28 20.88 -4.84
C LYS A 68 -0.78 19.79 -4.83
N GLU A 69 -0.88 19.02 -5.92
CA GLU A 69 -1.82 17.91 -6.04
C GLU A 69 -1.51 16.82 -4.99
N HIS A 70 -0.23 16.49 -4.82
CA HIS A 70 0.22 15.52 -3.84
C HIS A 70 -0.17 15.92 -2.40
N SER A 71 -0.01 17.20 -2.05
CA SER A 71 -0.39 17.77 -0.75
C SER A 71 -1.90 17.73 -0.53
N GLU A 72 -2.69 18.17 -1.52
CA GLU A 72 -4.15 18.14 -1.47
C GLU A 72 -4.67 16.71 -1.25
N ARG A 73 -4.16 15.73 -2.02
CA ARG A 73 -4.54 14.32 -1.87
C ARG A 73 -4.07 13.71 -0.55
N ARG A 74 -2.85 14.01 -0.08
CA ARG A 74 -2.36 13.57 1.24
C ARG A 74 -3.26 14.05 2.35
N ARG A 75 -3.72 15.31 2.28
CA ARG A 75 -4.57 15.90 3.32
C ARG A 75 -5.87 15.12 3.52
N ILE A 76 -6.46 14.60 2.44
CA ILE A 76 -7.69 13.78 2.49
C ILE A 76 -7.47 12.50 3.30
N VAL A 77 -6.33 11.83 3.11
CA VAL A 77 -6.04 10.53 3.75
C VAL A 77 -5.30 10.65 5.09
N ASN A 78 -4.68 11.78 5.41
CA ASN A 78 -3.84 11.90 6.61
C ASN A 78 -4.62 11.68 7.92
N ASN A 79 -5.90 12.09 7.99
CA ASN A 79 -6.67 11.99 9.22
C ASN A 79 -6.91 10.53 9.63
N ILE A 80 -7.25 9.66 8.67
CA ILE A 80 -7.53 8.24 8.95
C ILE A 80 -6.28 7.46 9.42
N TYR A 81 -5.07 7.95 9.13
CA TYR A 81 -3.81 7.37 9.61
C TYR A 81 -3.28 8.07 10.87
N SER A 82 -4.08 8.92 11.52
CA SER A 82 -3.73 9.49 12.82
C SER A 82 -3.66 8.41 13.89
N VAL A 83 -2.84 8.63 14.94
CA VAL A 83 -2.72 7.70 16.06
C VAL A 83 -4.07 7.42 16.72
N SER A 84 -4.92 8.44 16.87
CA SER A 84 -6.28 8.28 17.40
C SER A 84 -7.13 7.39 16.50
N SER A 85 -7.11 7.60 15.17
CA SER A 85 -7.86 6.75 14.24
C SER A 85 -7.37 5.31 14.24
N ILE A 86 -6.06 5.08 14.39
CA ILE A 86 -5.48 3.73 14.47
C ILE A 86 -5.93 3.02 15.75
N LEU A 87 -5.94 3.72 16.90
CA LEU A 87 -6.39 3.16 18.17
C LEU A 87 -7.87 2.76 18.13
N GLU A 88 -8.71 3.53 17.46
CA GLU A 88 -10.12 3.16 17.24
C GLU A 88 -10.29 1.88 16.40
N SER A 89 -9.27 1.48 15.64
CA SER A 89 -9.29 0.27 14.81
C SER A 89 -8.55 -0.92 15.44
N GLU A 90 -8.17 -0.83 16.72
CA GLU A 90 -7.47 -1.90 17.44
C GLU A 90 -8.30 -3.19 17.48
N GLU A 91 -9.60 -3.10 17.80
CA GLU A 91 -10.50 -4.26 17.87
C GLU A 91 -10.63 -5.02 16.54
N ALA A 92 -10.65 -4.28 15.42
CA ALA A 92 -10.64 -4.85 14.07
C ALA A 92 -9.37 -5.67 13.81
N THR A 93 -8.22 -5.12 14.22
CA THR A 93 -6.91 -5.79 14.06
C THR A 93 -6.78 -6.99 14.98
N ASP A 94 -7.26 -6.89 16.22
CA ASP A 94 -7.28 -7.97 17.18
C ASP A 94 -8.11 -9.15 16.69
N SER A 95 -9.29 -8.88 16.13
CA SER A 95 -10.16 -9.91 15.53
C SER A 95 -9.45 -10.67 14.41
N CYS A 96 -8.76 -9.94 13.51
CA CYS A 96 -7.94 -10.57 12.46
C CYS A 96 -6.80 -11.40 13.05
N THR A 97 -6.15 -10.91 14.11
CA THR A 97 -5.00 -11.55 14.74
C THR A 97 -5.40 -12.85 15.45
N GLN A 98 -6.55 -12.87 16.12
CA GLN A 98 -7.10 -14.09 16.72
C GLN A 98 -7.40 -15.15 15.66
N LEU A 99 -8.00 -14.74 14.53
CA LEU A 99 -8.24 -15.65 13.40
C LEU A 99 -6.92 -16.20 12.83
N PHE A 100 -5.92 -15.33 12.65
CA PHE A 100 -4.59 -15.75 12.18
C PHE A 100 -3.97 -16.81 13.07
N TYR A 101 -3.97 -16.60 14.40
CA TYR A 101 -3.47 -17.59 15.36
C TYR A 101 -4.22 -18.91 15.28
N ALA A 102 -5.55 -18.88 15.18
CA ALA A 102 -6.37 -20.07 15.04
C ALA A 102 -6.02 -20.84 13.75
N THR A 103 -5.94 -20.15 12.61
CA THR A 103 -5.61 -20.73 11.31
C THR A 103 -4.20 -21.35 11.32
N ILE A 104 -3.19 -20.64 11.83
CA ILE A 104 -1.82 -21.17 11.93
C ILE A 104 -1.78 -22.40 12.84
N ARG A 105 -2.43 -22.36 14.01
CA ARG A 105 -2.51 -23.49 14.93
C ARG A 105 -3.17 -24.71 14.30
N ASP A 106 -4.17 -24.52 13.46
CA ASP A 106 -4.85 -25.65 12.80
C ASP A 106 -4.02 -26.20 11.63
N PHE A 107 -3.24 -25.36 10.95
CA PHE A 107 -2.28 -25.81 9.94
C PHE A 107 -1.14 -26.65 10.53
N THR A 108 -0.60 -26.26 11.70
CA THR A 108 0.50 -27.01 12.33
C THR A 108 0.10 -28.41 12.78
N LYS A 109 -1.21 -28.68 12.94
CA LYS A 109 -1.73 -30.04 13.16
C LYS A 109 -1.71 -30.91 11.90
N GLN A 110 -1.78 -30.30 10.71
CA GLN A 110 -1.88 -31.00 9.42
C GLN A 110 -0.52 -31.15 8.73
N SER A 111 0.34 -30.14 8.84
CA SER A 111 1.65 -30.09 8.21
C SER A 111 2.72 -29.57 9.19
N PRO A 112 3.91 -30.20 9.23
CA PRO A 112 5.02 -29.68 10.02
C PRO A 112 5.69 -28.44 9.40
N VAL A 113 5.41 -28.14 8.13
CA VAL A 113 5.96 -26.99 7.40
C VAL A 113 4.86 -25.98 7.12
N VAL A 114 5.12 -24.72 7.49
CA VAL A 114 4.20 -23.59 7.27
C VAL A 114 4.94 -22.52 6.46
N ASP A 115 4.35 -22.13 5.33
CA ASP A 115 4.79 -20.96 4.58
C ASP A 115 4.29 -19.68 5.27
N LEU A 116 5.15 -19.09 6.10
CA LEU A 116 4.83 -17.85 6.80
C LEU A 116 4.67 -16.65 5.85
N CYS A 117 5.37 -16.63 4.72
CA CYS A 117 5.26 -15.53 3.76
C CYS A 117 3.83 -15.49 3.20
N LEU A 118 3.33 -16.64 2.74
CA LEU A 118 1.96 -16.76 2.23
C LEU A 118 0.93 -16.39 3.30
N ARG A 119 1.09 -16.92 4.52
CA ARG A 119 0.11 -16.72 5.61
C ARG A 119 0.09 -15.28 6.12
N ILE A 120 1.24 -14.62 6.23
CA ILE A 120 1.32 -13.21 6.63
C ILE A 120 0.70 -12.31 5.57
N ASN A 121 0.88 -12.62 4.27
CA ASN A 121 0.21 -11.87 3.21
C ASN A 121 -1.32 -12.02 3.31
N MET A 122 -1.84 -13.24 3.50
CA MET A 122 -3.28 -13.47 3.73
C MET A 122 -3.83 -12.65 4.90
N TYR A 123 -3.11 -12.65 6.03
CA TYR A 123 -3.43 -11.82 7.19
C TYR A 123 -3.47 -10.33 6.86
N ALA A 124 -2.46 -9.81 6.16
CA ALA A 124 -2.39 -8.40 5.81
C ALA A 124 -3.58 -7.95 4.94
N PHE A 125 -4.02 -8.77 3.98
CA PHE A 125 -5.21 -8.46 3.17
C PHE A 125 -6.48 -8.45 4.00
N ASP A 126 -6.68 -9.43 4.89
CA ASP A 126 -7.87 -9.46 5.73
C ASP A 126 -7.91 -8.31 6.75
N VAL A 127 -6.76 -7.91 7.30
CA VAL A 127 -6.64 -6.69 8.12
C VAL A 127 -7.05 -5.47 7.32
N LEU A 128 -6.57 -5.31 6.08
CA LEU A 128 -6.98 -4.20 5.22
C LEU A 128 -8.49 -4.22 4.94
N GLY A 129 -9.06 -5.39 4.70
CA GLY A 129 -10.51 -5.54 4.51
C GLY A 129 -11.31 -5.07 5.72
N GLU A 130 -10.93 -5.54 6.91
CA GLU A 130 -11.60 -5.16 8.16
C GLU A 130 -11.44 -3.67 8.47
N LEU A 131 -10.23 -3.11 8.27
CA LEU A 131 -9.90 -1.72 8.56
C LEU A 131 -10.61 -0.72 7.63
N PHE A 132 -10.66 -1.04 6.32
CA PHE A 132 -11.22 -0.13 5.31
C PHE A 132 -12.71 -0.34 5.05
N TYR A 133 -13.18 -1.58 5.07
CA TYR A 133 -14.54 -1.92 4.67
C TYR A 133 -15.37 -2.51 5.81
N GLY A 134 -14.82 -2.58 7.03
CA GLY A 134 -15.50 -3.20 8.18
C GLY A 134 -15.70 -4.70 8.02
N LYS A 135 -15.01 -5.34 7.06
CA LYS A 135 -15.14 -6.78 6.79
C LYS A 135 -13.89 -7.36 6.12
N MET A 136 -13.33 -8.41 6.72
CA MET A 136 -12.28 -9.25 6.11
C MET A 136 -12.69 -9.78 4.71
N PHE A 137 -11.71 -9.96 3.83
CA PHE A 137 -11.96 -10.52 2.49
C PHE A 137 -12.15 -12.03 2.49
N GLY A 138 -11.55 -12.72 3.47
CA GLY A 138 -11.66 -14.17 3.68
C GLY A 138 -10.41 -14.96 3.32
N PHE A 139 -9.26 -14.30 3.07
CA PHE A 139 -8.02 -15.00 2.72
C PHE A 139 -7.61 -16.01 3.80
N MET A 140 -7.76 -15.65 5.07
CA MET A 140 -7.44 -16.52 6.21
C MET A 140 -8.48 -17.61 6.45
N SER A 141 -9.77 -17.32 6.27
CA SER A 141 -10.85 -18.29 6.51
C SER A 141 -10.92 -19.35 5.41
N GLU A 142 -10.72 -18.94 4.16
CA GLU A 142 -10.74 -19.84 3.01
C GLU A 142 -9.37 -20.48 2.75
N CYS A 143 -8.30 -19.92 3.35
CA CYS A 143 -6.93 -20.37 3.17
C CYS A 143 -6.49 -20.43 1.70
N THR A 144 -7.03 -19.53 0.87
CA THR A 144 -6.82 -19.50 -0.59
C THR A 144 -6.40 -18.11 -1.07
N ASP A 145 -5.73 -18.06 -2.22
CA ASP A 145 -5.42 -16.80 -2.89
C ASP A 145 -6.65 -16.31 -3.67
N ILE A 146 -7.43 -15.43 -3.04
CA ILE A 146 -8.65 -14.87 -3.63
C ILE A 146 -8.27 -14.04 -4.86
N ASP A 147 -8.90 -14.36 -5.99
CA ASP A 147 -8.69 -13.69 -7.28
C ASP A 147 -7.23 -13.63 -7.76
N CYS A 148 -6.39 -14.58 -7.33
CA CYS A 148 -4.95 -14.59 -7.61
C CYS A 148 -4.22 -13.31 -7.13
N THR A 149 -4.77 -12.62 -6.13
CA THR A 149 -4.27 -11.32 -5.66
C THR A 149 -2.81 -11.41 -5.19
N LEU A 150 -2.47 -12.44 -4.41
CA LEU A 150 -1.12 -12.65 -3.88
C LEU A 150 -0.14 -12.99 -4.99
N TYR A 151 -0.56 -13.85 -5.93
CA TYR A 151 0.22 -14.15 -7.13
C TYR A 151 0.51 -12.87 -7.93
N LEU A 152 -0.49 -12.03 -8.17
CA LEU A 152 -0.35 -10.79 -8.92
C LEU A 152 0.53 -9.75 -8.21
N GLN A 153 0.50 -9.70 -6.88
CA GLN A 153 1.43 -8.88 -6.08
C GLN A 153 2.88 -9.36 -6.23
N SER A 154 3.11 -10.67 -6.28
CA SER A 154 4.46 -11.25 -6.42
C SER A 154 5.13 -10.91 -7.76
N LEU A 155 4.34 -10.50 -8.77
CA LEU A 155 4.87 -10.02 -10.03
C LEU A 155 5.56 -8.66 -9.80
N PHE A 156 6.89 -8.71 -9.77
CA PHE A 156 7.79 -7.61 -9.37
C PHE A 156 7.62 -6.30 -10.18
N SER A 157 7.05 -6.33 -11.38
CA SER A 157 6.97 -5.16 -12.25
C SER A 157 5.55 -4.56 -12.28
N PRO A 158 5.38 -3.27 -11.93
CA PRO A 158 4.15 -2.51 -12.20
C PRO A 158 3.69 -2.62 -13.66
N SER A 159 4.63 -2.68 -14.60
CA SER A 159 4.35 -2.86 -16.03
C SER A 159 3.73 -4.22 -16.33
N VAL A 160 4.16 -5.29 -15.66
CA VAL A 160 3.57 -6.63 -15.83
C VAL A 160 2.16 -6.68 -15.25
N ARG A 161 1.94 -6.07 -14.08
CA ARG A 161 0.61 -5.96 -13.46
C ARG A 161 -0.38 -5.17 -14.32
N GLY A 162 0.05 -4.04 -14.89
CA GLY A 162 -0.77 -3.24 -15.81
C GLY A 162 -1.08 -3.98 -17.11
N THR A 163 -0.11 -4.73 -17.66
CA THR A 163 -0.28 -5.50 -18.91
C THR A 163 -1.21 -6.70 -18.76
N LEU A 164 -1.18 -7.37 -17.60
CA LEU A 164 -2.00 -8.58 -17.34
C LEU A 164 -3.48 -8.28 -17.05
N GLY A 165 -3.91 -7.01 -16.99
CA GLY A 165 -5.28 -6.65 -16.63
C GLY A 165 -5.66 -6.99 -15.17
N ALA A 166 -4.71 -7.53 -14.40
CA ALA A 166 -4.80 -7.83 -12.98
C ALA A 166 -5.24 -6.63 -12.13
N VAL A 167 -4.73 -5.44 -12.47
CA VAL A 167 -5.13 -4.17 -11.85
C VAL A 167 -6.63 -3.96 -11.97
N LYS A 168 -7.23 -4.32 -13.11
CA LYS A 168 -8.67 -4.14 -13.36
C LYS A 168 -9.52 -5.07 -12.52
N HIS A 169 -9.07 -6.30 -12.26
CA HIS A 169 -9.79 -7.23 -11.38
C HIS A 169 -9.82 -6.74 -9.93
N ILE A 170 -8.67 -6.31 -9.41
CA ILE A 170 -8.55 -5.74 -8.06
C ILE A 170 -9.34 -4.42 -7.96
N GLU A 171 -9.28 -3.57 -9.00
CA GLU A 171 -10.06 -2.32 -9.08
C GLU A 171 -11.56 -2.61 -9.03
N ASN A 172 -12.07 -3.53 -9.86
CA ASN A 172 -13.48 -3.91 -9.85
C ASN A 172 -13.92 -4.50 -8.50
N ALA A 173 -13.06 -5.34 -7.88
CA ALA A 173 -13.34 -5.92 -6.57
C ALA A 173 -13.40 -4.84 -5.47
N SER A 174 -12.47 -3.88 -5.52
CA SER A 174 -12.44 -2.71 -4.63
C SER A 174 -13.66 -1.82 -4.84
N GLU A 175 -14.03 -1.49 -6.09
CA GLU A 175 -15.23 -0.72 -6.41
C GLU A 175 -16.50 -1.41 -5.88
N ALA A 176 -16.61 -2.72 -6.07
CA ALA A 176 -17.72 -3.50 -5.54
C ALA A 176 -17.75 -3.48 -4.01
N ALA A 177 -16.60 -3.59 -3.34
CA ALA A 177 -16.50 -3.49 -1.88
C ALA A 177 -16.93 -2.11 -1.37
N VAL A 178 -16.43 -1.03 -1.99
CA VAL A 178 -16.82 0.35 -1.67
C VAL A 178 -18.32 0.55 -1.85
N LYS A 179 -18.89 0.09 -2.98
CA LYS A 179 -20.31 0.26 -3.28
C LYS A 179 -21.20 -0.47 -2.25
N ARG A 180 -20.85 -1.72 -1.91
CA ARG A 180 -21.57 -2.47 -0.87
C ARG A 180 -21.50 -1.75 0.47
N ARG A 181 -20.31 -1.30 0.88
CA ARG A 181 -20.12 -0.67 2.18
C ARG A 181 -20.85 0.67 2.28
N LYS A 182 -20.84 1.48 1.23
CA LYS A 182 -21.65 2.71 1.16
C LYS A 182 -23.14 2.44 1.38
N GLN A 183 -23.67 1.40 0.72
CA GLN A 183 -25.07 1.02 0.90
C GLN A 183 -25.37 0.58 2.36
N GLU A 184 -24.46 -0.17 3.00
CA GLU A 184 -24.62 -0.56 4.41
C GLU A 184 -24.63 0.63 5.37
N ILE A 185 -23.79 1.63 5.11
CA ILE A 185 -23.73 2.89 5.87
C ILE A 185 -25.04 3.68 5.71
N GLU A 186 -25.55 3.81 4.48
CA GLU A 186 -26.82 4.50 4.18
C GLU A 186 -28.02 3.80 4.83
N GLU A 187 -27.99 2.47 4.89
CA GLU A 187 -29.04 1.66 5.51
C GLU A 187 -28.90 1.55 7.04
N HIS A 188 -27.92 2.24 7.65
CA HIS A 188 -27.59 2.19 9.09
C HIS A 188 -27.47 0.76 9.65
N LYS A 189 -26.88 -0.15 8.86
CA LYS A 189 -26.82 -1.58 9.19
C LYS A 189 -25.83 -1.93 10.29
N ASP A 190 -24.84 -1.08 10.56
CA ASP A 190 -23.94 -1.21 11.69
C ASP A 190 -23.42 0.16 12.17
N ASP A 191 -22.75 0.13 13.33
CA ASP A 191 -22.08 1.30 13.91
C ASP A 191 -20.55 1.18 13.85
N LYS A 192 -20.01 0.42 12.88
CA LYS A 192 -18.56 0.28 12.75
C LYS A 192 -17.94 1.61 12.29
N SER A 193 -16.80 1.95 12.89
CA SER A 193 -15.99 3.13 12.58
C SER A 193 -14.80 2.76 11.69
N ASP A 194 -15.10 2.21 10.50
CA ASP A 194 -14.09 1.87 9.50
C ASP A 194 -13.53 3.10 8.78
N MET A 195 -12.39 2.94 8.11
CA MET A 195 -11.73 4.05 7.43
C MET A 195 -12.54 4.63 6.27
N LEU A 196 -13.32 3.82 5.54
CA LEU A 196 -14.15 4.32 4.44
C LEU A 196 -15.24 5.25 4.96
N ARG A 197 -15.91 4.88 6.07
CA ARG A 197 -16.90 5.74 6.73
C ARG A 197 -16.28 7.07 7.15
N LYS A 198 -15.13 7.04 7.83
CA LYS A 198 -14.38 8.25 8.22
C LYS A 198 -14.02 9.13 7.03
N MET A 199 -13.57 8.53 5.93
CA MET A 199 -13.29 9.26 4.69
C MET A 199 -14.55 9.95 4.12
N LEU A 200 -15.71 9.30 4.17
CA LEU A 200 -16.96 9.88 3.67
C LEU A 200 -17.44 11.04 4.55
N GLU A 201 -17.30 10.92 5.86
CA GLU A 201 -17.65 11.98 6.82
C GLU A 201 -16.76 13.23 6.64
N ILE A 202 -15.45 13.05 6.46
CA ILE A 202 -14.51 14.17 6.24
C ILE A 202 -14.81 14.95 4.94
N ASN A 203 -15.34 14.28 3.92
CA ASN A 203 -15.62 14.89 2.61
C ASN A 203 -17.08 15.38 2.47
N ALA A 204 -17.92 15.22 3.51
CA ALA A 204 -19.30 15.71 3.52
C ALA A 204 -19.40 17.19 3.94
N ASP A 205 -18.37 17.73 4.59
CA ASP A 205 -18.19 19.14 4.98
C ASP A 205 -17.44 19.95 3.90
#